data_AF-A0A7S0WW01-F1
#
_entry.id   AF-A0A7S0WW01-F1
#
_cell.length_a   1.000
_cell.length_b   1.000
_cell.length_c   1.000
_cell.angle_alpha   90.00
_cell.angle_beta   90.00
_cell.angle_gamma   90.00
#
_symmetry.space_group_name_H-M   'P 1'
#
loop_
_entity.id
_entity.type
_entity.pdbx_description
1 polymer ?
#
loop_
_entity_poly.entity_id
_entity_poly.type
_entity_poly.pdbx_seq_one_letter_code
_entity_poly.pdbx_strand_id
1 'polypeptide(L)'
;KEYITITRQVVIGGRNKYLINGHAAQENRVQDLFHSVQLNVNNPHFLIMQGRITKVLNMKPPEILSLLEEAAGTRMYEKKKEAAQRTLAKKQSKLDQIDSVLNDDILPSLELLRKQCGQYQEWAQQSSTLERLRRLLVAYDYTECTKMAEKVKAEIVAMEAEQQELQATRARMQAEAEEQAGIIRDLETEKEIQAGGEVKEL
;
A
#
# COMPACT_ATOMS: atom_id res chain seq x y z
N LYS A 1 47.97 46.73 -34.17
CA LYS A 1 47.43 45.50 -34.79
C LYS A 1 47.30 44.46 -33.69
N GLU A 2 46.08 44.02 -33.37
CA GLU A 2 45.88 42.87 -32.49
C GLU A 2 46.32 41.61 -33.22
N TYR A 3 47.14 40.78 -32.57
CA TYR A 3 47.60 39.51 -33.10
C TYR A 3 47.04 38.37 -32.24
N ILE A 4 46.65 37.27 -32.88
CA ILE A 4 46.19 36.07 -32.19
C ILE A 4 47.36 35.09 -32.16
N THR A 5 47.72 34.63 -30.96
CA THR A 5 48.81 33.66 -30.77
C THR A 5 48.22 32.29 -30.50
N ILE A 6 48.47 31.33 -31.39
CA ILE A 6 48.06 29.93 -31.23
C ILE A 6 49.32 29.11 -30.98
N THR A 7 49.38 28.40 -29.85
CA THR A 7 50.55 27.59 -29.47
C THR A 7 50.15 26.15 -29.26
N ARG A 8 50.88 25.21 -29.88
CA ARG A 8 50.82 23.78 -29.58
C ARG A 8 52.11 23.38 -28.87
N GLN A 9 51.99 22.84 -27.66
CA GLN A 9 53.11 22.27 -26.92
C GLN A 9 53.02 20.75 -26.97
N VAL A 10 54.06 20.10 -27.45
CA VAL A 10 54.20 18.63 -27.44
C VAL A 10 55.10 18.27 -26.27
N VAL A 11 54.51 17.70 -25.23
CA VAL A 11 55.25 17.30 -24.03
C VAL A 11 55.82 15.89 -24.22
N ILE A 12 56.99 15.63 -23.64
CA ILE A 12 57.58 14.28 -23.60
C ILE A 12 56.55 13.32 -22.99
N GLY A 13 56.23 12.25 -23.72
CA GLY A 13 55.10 11.35 -23.44
C GLY A 13 53.87 11.54 -24.32
N GLY A 14 53.97 12.34 -25.40
CA GLY A 14 52.95 12.40 -26.47
C GLY A 14 51.70 13.20 -26.16
N ARG A 15 51.67 13.88 -25.00
CA ARG A 15 50.53 14.75 -24.63
C ARG A 15 50.64 16.09 -25.35
N ASN A 16 49.63 16.41 -26.14
CA ASN A 16 49.46 17.70 -26.80
C ASN A 16 48.72 18.68 -25.87
N LYS A 17 49.28 19.86 -25.65
CA LYS A 17 48.59 20.97 -24.99
C LYS A 17 48.42 22.11 -25.98
N TYR A 18 47.18 22.59 -26.13
CA TYR A 18 46.86 23.70 -27.01
C TYR A 18 46.58 24.97 -26.20
N LEU A 19 47.06 26.11 -26.69
CA LEU A 19 46.83 27.42 -26.09
C LEU A 19 46.39 28.42 -27.14
N ILE A 20 45.38 29.24 -26.80
CA ILE A 20 44.94 30.41 -27.57
C ILE A 20 45.22 31.64 -26.71
N ASN A 21 46.08 32.54 -27.17
CA ASN A 21 46.55 33.73 -26.45
C ASN A 21 47.06 33.41 -25.03
N GLY A 22 47.74 32.27 -24.86
CA GLY A 22 48.27 31.81 -23.57
C GLY A 22 47.26 31.08 -22.66
N HIS A 23 45.97 31.05 -23.01
CA HIS A 23 44.97 30.27 -22.28
C HIS A 23 44.86 28.85 -22.82
N ALA A 24 44.82 27.86 -21.91
CA ALA A 24 44.64 26.47 -22.28
C ALA A 24 43.28 26.27 -22.97
N ALA A 25 43.31 25.63 -24.14
CA ALA A 25 42.13 25.32 -24.93
C ALA A 25 42.12 23.83 -25.29
N GLN A 26 40.93 23.28 -25.49
CA GLN A 26 40.79 21.95 -26.05
C GLN A 26 41.12 21.96 -27.54
N GLU A 27 41.55 20.81 -28.07
CA GLU A 27 41.85 20.67 -29.50
C GLU A 27 40.65 21.07 -30.38
N ASN A 28 39.45 20.61 -30.02
CA ASN A 28 38.21 20.96 -30.73
C ASN A 28 37.99 22.47 -30.79
N ARG A 29 38.33 23.21 -29.72
CA ARG A 29 38.16 24.67 -29.69
C ARG A 29 39.13 25.38 -30.62
N VAL A 30 40.36 24.89 -30.72
CA VAL A 30 41.37 25.39 -31.67
C VAL A 30 40.96 25.05 -33.10
N GLN A 31 40.48 23.84 -33.35
CA GLN A 31 39.93 23.45 -34.64
C GLN A 31 38.74 24.35 -35.02
N ASP A 32 37.77 24.56 -34.13
CA ASP A 32 36.62 25.44 -34.37
C ASP A 32 37.05 26.88 -34.70
N LEU A 33 38.06 27.41 -34.00
CA LEU A 33 38.63 28.72 -34.30
C LEU A 33 39.17 28.75 -35.74
N PHE A 34 39.96 27.76 -36.13
CA PHE A 34 40.49 27.62 -37.49
C PHE A 34 39.38 27.47 -38.54
N HIS A 35 38.33 26.70 -38.26
CA HIS A 35 37.16 26.63 -39.14
C HIS A 35 36.41 27.97 -39.25
N SER A 36 36.36 28.78 -38.18
CA SER A 36 35.67 30.08 -38.19
C SER A 36 36.36 31.12 -39.08
N VAL A 37 37.68 31.02 -39.23
CA VAL A 37 38.47 31.84 -40.16
C VAL A 37 38.69 31.15 -41.51
N GLN A 38 37.94 30.08 -41.80
CA GLN A 38 38.02 29.28 -43.02
C GLN A 38 39.40 28.65 -43.29
N LEU A 39 40.24 28.52 -42.26
CA LEU A 39 41.55 27.87 -42.34
C LEU A 39 41.43 26.41 -41.90
N ASN A 40 40.97 25.53 -42.77
CA ASN A 40 40.96 24.11 -42.43
C ASN A 40 42.25 23.43 -42.90
N VAL A 41 43.02 22.93 -41.93
CA VAL A 41 44.29 22.20 -42.17
C VAL A 41 44.07 20.93 -43.00
N ASN A 42 42.86 20.39 -43.04
CA ASN A 42 42.52 19.18 -43.78
C ASN A 42 42.06 19.44 -45.24
N ASN A 43 41.90 20.71 -45.63
CA ASN A 43 41.39 21.11 -46.94
C ASN A 43 42.54 21.31 -47.96
N PRO A 44 42.42 20.79 -49.20
CA PRO A 44 43.43 20.97 -50.25
C PRO A 44 43.66 22.44 -50.68
N HIS A 45 42.71 23.35 -50.45
CA HIS A 45 42.86 24.76 -50.83
C HIS A 45 43.86 25.54 -49.96
N PHE A 46 44.18 25.04 -48.76
CA PHE A 46 45.00 25.76 -47.79
C PHE A 46 46.42 25.20 -47.65
N LEU A 47 46.60 23.88 -47.77
CA LEU A 47 47.91 23.24 -47.63
C LEU A 47 48.09 22.11 -48.67
N ILE A 48 49.07 22.29 -49.57
CA ILE A 48 49.39 21.32 -50.62
C ILE A 48 50.59 20.47 -50.16
N MET A 49 50.32 19.27 -49.69
CA MET A 49 51.36 18.27 -49.41
C MET A 49 51.66 17.40 -50.64
N GLN A 50 52.84 16.78 -50.67
CA GLN A 50 53.19 15.81 -51.72
C GLN A 50 52.16 14.67 -51.79
N GLY A 51 51.77 14.26 -53.00
CA GLY A 51 50.77 13.22 -53.23
C GLY A 51 49.30 13.68 -53.13
N ARG A 52 49.05 14.95 -52.81
CA ARG A 52 47.68 15.48 -52.70
C ARG A 52 46.94 15.51 -54.05
N ILE A 53 47.64 15.76 -55.17
CA ILE A 53 47.02 15.78 -56.51
C ILE A 53 46.41 14.42 -56.88
N THR A 54 47.14 13.33 -56.62
CA THR A 54 46.66 11.96 -56.86
C THR A 54 45.48 11.61 -55.96
N LYS A 55 45.45 12.16 -54.74
CA LYS A 55 44.30 12.00 -53.84
C LYS A 55 43.06 12.70 -54.39
N VAL A 56 43.18 13.94 -54.85
CA VAL A 56 42.07 14.71 -55.46
C VAL A 56 41.52 14.00 -56.70
N LEU A 57 42.40 13.49 -57.56
CA LEU A 57 42.00 12.74 -58.76
C LEU A 57 41.21 11.46 -58.45
N ASN A 58 41.46 10.84 -57.29
CA ASN A 58 40.81 9.60 -56.86
C ASN A 58 39.75 9.80 -55.76
N MET A 59 39.30 11.04 -55.52
CA MET A 59 38.30 11.32 -54.47
C MET A 59 36.96 10.66 -54.81
N LYS A 60 36.31 10.07 -53.81
CA LYS A 60 34.95 9.55 -53.94
C LYS A 60 33.93 10.70 -53.90
N PRO A 61 32.72 10.53 -54.48
CA PRO A 61 31.66 11.54 -54.42
C PRO A 61 31.40 12.20 -53.05
N PRO A 62 31.35 11.48 -51.90
CA PRO A 62 31.19 12.13 -50.59
C PRO A 62 32.38 13.00 -50.17
N GLU A 63 33.59 12.67 -50.60
CA GLU A 63 34.78 13.47 -50.32
C GLU A 63 34.79 14.76 -51.15
N ILE A 64 34.33 14.68 -52.40
CA ILE A 64 34.12 15.84 -53.28
C ILE A 64 33.03 16.75 -52.71
N LEU A 65 31.91 16.17 -52.25
CA LEU A 65 30.84 16.93 -51.61
C LEU A 65 31.34 17.63 -50.34
N SER A 66 32.05 16.91 -49.48
CA SER A 66 32.64 17.51 -48.28
C SER A 66 33.62 18.63 -48.59
N LEU A 67 34.33 18.57 -49.72
CA LEU A 67 35.21 19.63 -50.19
C LEU A 67 34.41 20.86 -50.65
N LEU A 68 33.34 20.63 -51.42
CA LEU A 68 32.45 21.67 -51.92
C LEU A 68 31.71 22.40 -50.79
N GLU A 69 31.14 21.66 -49.84
CA GLU A 69 30.46 22.20 -48.66
C GLU A 69 31.38 23.04 -47.79
N GLU A 70 32.67 22.72 -47.79
CA GLU A 70 33.66 23.47 -47.06
C GLU A 70 34.08 24.75 -47.77
N ALA A 71 34.24 24.69 -49.09
CA ALA A 71 34.44 25.87 -49.92
C ALA A 71 33.23 26.82 -49.86
N ALA A 72 32.02 26.27 -49.75
CA ALA A 72 30.79 27.03 -49.53
C ALA A 72 30.58 27.48 -48.07
N GLY A 73 31.41 27.01 -47.13
CA GLY A 73 31.29 27.31 -45.70
C GLY A 73 30.09 26.67 -44.98
N THR A 74 29.32 25.80 -45.64
CA THR A 74 28.11 25.16 -45.10
C THR A 74 28.41 23.95 -44.20
N ARG A 75 29.63 23.39 -44.30
CA ARG A 75 30.05 22.18 -43.56
C ARG A 75 29.84 22.27 -42.04
N MET A 76 30.14 23.41 -41.43
CA MET A 76 29.98 23.61 -39.98
C MET A 76 28.51 23.61 -39.56
N TYR A 77 27.63 24.15 -40.41
CA TYR A 77 26.19 24.15 -40.17
C TYR A 77 25.60 22.75 -40.26
N GLU A 78 25.90 22.01 -41.34
CA GLU A 78 25.38 20.64 -41.52
C GLU A 78 25.85 19.71 -40.39
N LYS A 79 27.12 19.80 -39.98
CA LYS A 79 27.64 19.01 -38.84
C LYS A 79 26.90 19.32 -37.54
N LYS A 80 26.60 20.59 -37.26
CA LYS A 80 25.84 20.99 -36.06
C LYS A 80 24.38 20.53 -36.13
N LYS A 81 23.75 20.66 -37.30
CA LYS A 81 22.39 20.20 -37.55
C LYS A 81 22.26 18.69 -37.35
N GLU A 82 23.17 17.90 -37.90
CA GLU A 82 23.18 16.46 -37.74
C GLU A 82 23.38 16.06 -36.26
N ALA A 83 24.31 16.71 -35.55
CA ALA A 83 24.52 16.48 -34.12
C ALA A 83 23.27 16.82 -33.28
N ALA A 84 22.59 17.92 -33.61
CA ALA A 84 21.34 18.31 -32.95
C ALA A 84 20.22 17.29 -33.23
N GLN A 85 20.05 16.87 -34.47
CA GLN A 85 19.07 15.84 -34.86
C GLN A 85 19.32 14.51 -34.15
N ARG A 86 20.57 14.05 -34.09
CA ARG A 86 20.94 12.84 -33.33
C ARG A 86 20.62 12.98 -31.84
N THR A 87 20.83 14.16 -31.28
CA THR A 87 20.51 14.43 -29.87
C THR A 87 19.00 14.42 -29.63
N LEU A 88 18.23 15.06 -30.51
CA LEU A 88 16.77 15.05 -30.47
C LEU A 88 16.21 13.63 -30.58
N ALA A 89 16.71 12.81 -31.52
CA ALA A 89 16.28 11.43 -31.67
C ALA A 89 16.53 10.60 -30.40
N LYS A 90 17.70 10.77 -29.76
CA LYS A 90 18.00 10.12 -28.46
C LYS A 90 17.08 10.58 -27.34
N LYS A 91 16.73 11.88 -27.31
CA LYS A 91 15.81 12.43 -26.30
C LYS A 91 14.40 11.92 -26.53
N GLN A 92 13.93 11.87 -27.77
CA GLN A 92 12.62 11.33 -28.11
C GLN A 92 12.51 9.87 -27.69
N SER A 93 13.48 9.03 -28.07
CA SER A 93 13.50 7.62 -27.65
C SER A 93 13.48 7.46 -26.12
N LYS A 94 14.08 8.40 -25.37
CA LYS A 94 14.03 8.35 -23.91
C LYS A 94 12.67 8.76 -23.35
N LEU A 95 11.98 9.72 -23.98
CA LEU A 95 10.61 10.07 -23.64
C LEU A 95 9.67 8.89 -23.90
N ASP A 96 9.79 8.26 -25.07
CA ASP A 96 8.95 7.10 -25.43
C ASP A 96 9.12 5.95 -24.41
N GLN A 97 10.34 5.72 -23.90
CA GLN A 97 10.59 4.76 -22.81
C GLN A 97 9.91 5.16 -21.50
N ILE A 98 9.93 6.44 -21.14
CA ILE A 98 9.29 6.94 -19.93
C ILE A 98 7.77 6.78 -20.04
N ASP A 99 7.21 7.12 -21.20
CA ASP A 99 5.78 7.01 -21.46
C ASP A 99 5.31 5.54 -21.44
N SER A 100 6.11 4.61 -21.97
CA SER A 100 5.83 3.17 -21.85
C SER A 100 5.80 2.73 -20.39
N VAL A 101 6.82 3.04 -19.58
CA VAL A 101 6.82 2.70 -18.14
C VAL A 101 5.63 3.32 -17.40
N LEU A 102 5.27 4.56 -17.73
CA LEU A 102 4.13 5.23 -17.12
C LEU A 102 2.81 4.51 -17.44
N ASN A 103 2.60 4.16 -18.71
CA ASN A 103 1.35 3.58 -19.18
C ASN A 103 1.22 2.09 -18.87
N ASP A 104 2.31 1.34 -18.94
CA ASP A 104 2.31 -0.11 -18.82
C ASP A 104 2.43 -0.56 -17.36
N ASP A 105 3.17 0.16 -16.53
CA ASP A 105 3.43 -0.26 -15.14
C ASP A 105 2.67 0.62 -14.13
N ILE A 106 2.80 1.94 -14.22
CA ILE A 106 2.34 2.86 -13.16
C ILE A 106 0.81 3.00 -13.17
N LEU A 107 0.21 3.30 -14.33
CA LEU A 107 -1.23 3.49 -14.43
C LEU A 107 -2.03 2.24 -14.03
N PRO A 108 -1.68 1.01 -14.48
CA PRO A 108 -2.40 -0.20 -14.10
C PRO A 108 -2.23 -0.53 -12.62
N SER A 109 -1.04 -0.32 -12.06
CA SER A 109 -0.80 -0.47 -10.63
C SER A 109 -1.65 0.49 -9.79
N LEU A 110 -1.81 1.73 -10.25
CA LEU A 110 -2.66 2.72 -9.60
C LEU A 110 -4.15 2.36 -9.70
N GLU A 111 -4.60 1.82 -10.83
CA GLU A 111 -5.98 1.34 -10.98
C GLU A 111 -6.26 0.12 -10.07
N LEU A 112 -5.32 -0.82 -9.98
CA LEU A 112 -5.42 -1.96 -9.06
C LEU A 112 -5.53 -1.48 -7.61
N LEU A 113 -4.68 -0.53 -7.21
CA LEU A 113 -4.71 0.02 -5.86
C LEU A 113 -6.04 0.73 -5.57
N ARG A 114 -6.61 1.46 -6.53
CA ARG A 114 -7.95 2.05 -6.40
C ARG A 114 -9.02 0.99 -6.16
N LYS A 115 -8.99 -0.12 -6.89
CA LYS A 115 -9.93 -1.24 -6.69
C LYS A 115 -9.77 -1.86 -5.30
N GLN A 116 -8.54 -2.06 -4.84
CA GLN A 116 -8.26 -2.59 -3.50
C GLN A 116 -8.75 -1.65 -2.39
N CYS A 117 -8.53 -0.34 -2.53
CA CYS A 117 -9.07 0.65 -1.60
C CYS A 117 -10.60 0.63 -1.55
N GLY A 118 -11.27 0.51 -2.70
CA GLY A 118 -12.73 0.36 -2.76
C GLY A 118 -13.23 -0.87 -2.02
N GLN A 119 -12.62 -2.04 -2.27
CA GLN A 119 -12.94 -3.28 -1.58
C GLN A 119 -12.71 -3.19 -0.07
N TYR A 120 -11.63 -2.54 0.35
CA TYR A 120 -11.34 -2.32 1.77
C TYR A 120 -12.38 -1.42 2.44
N GLN A 121 -12.82 -0.36 1.77
CA GLN A 121 -13.88 0.52 2.30
C GLN A 121 -15.21 -0.22 2.46
N GLU A 122 -15.60 -1.02 1.47
CA GLU A 122 -16.77 -1.88 1.56
C GLU A 122 -16.65 -2.87 2.71
N TRP A 123 -15.51 -3.56 2.83
CA TRP A 123 -15.24 -4.47 3.93
C TRP A 123 -15.31 -3.78 5.29
N ALA A 124 -14.74 -2.58 5.44
CA ALA A 124 -14.78 -1.83 6.68
C ALA A 124 -16.21 -1.44 7.08
N GLN A 125 -17.03 -1.02 6.11
CA GLN A 125 -18.45 -0.71 6.34
C GLN A 125 -19.25 -1.95 6.74
N GLN A 126 -19.03 -3.07 6.05
CA GLN A 126 -19.67 -4.34 6.38
C GLN A 126 -19.23 -4.87 7.74
N SER A 127 -17.94 -4.79 8.07
CA SER A 127 -17.39 -5.18 9.36
C SER A 127 -18.00 -4.38 10.51
N SER A 128 -18.10 -3.05 10.36
CA SER A 128 -18.78 -2.19 11.34
C SER A 128 -20.26 -2.53 11.51
N THR A 129 -20.95 -2.82 10.40
CA THR A 129 -22.36 -3.24 10.44
C THR A 129 -22.54 -4.58 11.14
N LEU A 130 -21.66 -5.54 10.85
CA LEU A 130 -21.64 -6.86 11.45
C LEU A 130 -21.37 -6.78 12.96
N GLU A 131 -20.39 -5.98 13.37
CA GLU A 131 -20.06 -5.70 14.77
C GLU A 131 -21.28 -5.11 15.51
N ARG A 132 -21.97 -4.14 14.90
CA ARG A 132 -23.20 -3.56 15.44
C ARG A 132 -24.32 -4.60 15.61
N LEU A 133 -24.55 -5.43 14.60
CA LEU A 133 -25.56 -6.48 14.64
C LEU A 133 -25.24 -7.55 15.69
N ARG A 134 -23.96 -7.94 15.83
CA ARG A 134 -23.52 -8.85 16.90
C ARG A 134 -23.81 -8.28 18.29
N ARG A 135 -23.50 -7.00 18.52
CA ARG A 135 -23.81 -6.33 19.80
C ARG A 135 -25.31 -6.31 20.08
N LEU A 136 -26.13 -6.08 19.05
CA LEU A 136 -27.58 -6.12 19.18
C LEU A 136 -28.09 -7.51 19.56
N LEU A 137 -27.56 -8.56 18.92
CA LEU A 137 -27.93 -9.94 19.20
C LEU A 137 -27.55 -10.34 20.64
N VAL A 138 -26.34 -10.01 21.08
CA VAL A 138 -25.90 -10.25 22.47
C VAL A 138 -26.78 -9.50 23.47
N ALA A 139 -27.15 -8.24 23.17
CA ALA A 139 -28.04 -7.48 24.03
C ALA A 139 -29.45 -8.11 24.09
N TYR A 140 -29.97 -8.58 22.96
CA TYR A 140 -31.25 -9.28 22.91
C TYR A 140 -31.22 -10.57 23.73
N ASP A 141 -30.22 -11.42 23.52
CA ASP A 141 -30.05 -12.67 24.27
C ASP A 141 -29.93 -12.41 25.77
N TYR A 142 -29.19 -11.37 26.17
CA TYR A 142 -29.11 -10.93 27.56
C TYR A 142 -30.49 -10.54 28.10
N THR A 143 -31.27 -9.73 27.37
CA THR A 143 -32.59 -9.30 27.83
C THR A 143 -33.57 -10.46 27.95
N GLU A 144 -33.54 -11.43 27.03
CA GLU A 144 -34.40 -12.61 27.10
C GLU A 144 -33.99 -13.51 28.28
N CYS A 145 -32.69 -13.73 28.49
CA CYS A 145 -32.19 -14.46 29.65
C CYS A 145 -32.59 -13.78 30.96
N THR A 146 -32.51 -12.45 31.05
CA THR A 146 -32.94 -11.72 32.26
C THR A 146 -34.44 -11.84 32.51
N LYS A 147 -35.28 -11.74 31.48
CA LYS A 147 -36.73 -11.93 31.63
C LYS A 147 -37.06 -13.34 32.07
N MET A 148 -36.38 -14.34 31.51
CA MET A 148 -36.56 -15.74 31.89
C MET A 148 -36.14 -15.95 33.35
N ALA A 149 -35.01 -15.38 33.77
CA ALA A 149 -34.56 -15.44 35.16
C ALA A 149 -35.53 -14.74 36.12
N GLU A 150 -36.11 -13.60 35.74
CA GLU A 150 -37.14 -12.92 36.55
C GLU A 150 -38.42 -13.74 36.66
N LYS A 151 -38.89 -14.36 35.57
CA LYS A 151 -40.04 -15.28 35.61
C LYS A 151 -39.79 -16.46 36.54
N VAL A 152 -38.66 -17.15 36.39
CA VAL A 152 -38.30 -18.28 37.24
C VAL A 152 -38.16 -17.85 38.71
N LYS A 153 -37.59 -16.66 38.98
CA LYS A 153 -37.56 -16.11 40.34
C LYS A 153 -38.96 -15.87 40.90
N ALA A 154 -39.88 -15.32 40.11
CA ALA A 154 -41.26 -15.12 40.54
C ALA A 154 -41.98 -16.46 40.80
N GLU A 155 -41.75 -17.48 39.97
CA GLU A 155 -42.27 -18.83 40.16
C GLU A 155 -41.70 -19.49 41.44
N ILE A 156 -40.40 -19.33 41.71
CA ILE A 156 -39.78 -19.81 42.96
C ILE A 156 -40.43 -19.15 44.18
N VAL A 157 -40.60 -17.83 44.19
CA VAL A 157 -41.23 -17.11 45.31
C VAL A 157 -42.68 -17.58 45.51
N ALA A 158 -43.42 -17.83 44.43
CA ALA A 158 -44.77 -18.36 44.51
C ALA A 158 -44.80 -19.79 45.09
N MET A 159 -43.89 -20.66 44.64
CA MET A 159 -43.76 -22.02 45.18
C MET A 159 -43.33 -22.03 46.65
N GLU A 160 -42.43 -21.12 47.06
CA GLU A 160 -42.01 -20.99 48.46
C GLU A 160 -43.18 -20.56 49.36
N ALA A 161 -44.04 -19.64 48.88
CA ALA A 161 -45.25 -19.23 49.60
C ALA A 161 -46.25 -20.39 49.72
N GLU A 162 -46.50 -21.13 48.65
CA GLU A 162 -47.38 -22.30 48.66
C GLU A 162 -46.83 -23.40 49.60
N GLN A 163 -45.50 -23.61 49.61
CA GLN A 163 -44.85 -24.55 50.50
C GLN A 163 -45.02 -24.14 51.98
N GLN A 164 -44.94 -22.84 52.30
CA GLN A 164 -45.20 -22.34 53.65
C GLN A 164 -46.66 -22.54 54.07
N GLU A 165 -47.63 -22.30 53.19
CA GLU A 165 -49.05 -22.56 53.47
C GLU A 165 -49.32 -24.06 53.69
N LEU A 166 -48.74 -24.93 52.86
CA LEU A 166 -48.83 -26.38 53.02
C LEU A 166 -48.20 -26.85 54.34
N GLN A 167 -47.05 -26.28 54.73
CA GLN A 167 -46.42 -26.56 56.01
C GLN A 167 -47.30 -26.11 57.19
N ALA A 168 -47.90 -24.92 57.12
CA ALA A 168 -48.82 -24.43 58.15
C ALA A 168 -50.08 -25.31 58.27
N THR A 169 -50.64 -25.73 57.12
CA THR A 169 -51.80 -26.62 57.07
C THR A 169 -51.45 -28.00 57.62
N ARG A 170 -50.28 -28.53 57.28
CA ARG A 170 -49.77 -29.79 57.83
C ARG A 170 -49.59 -29.70 59.35
N ALA A 171 -49.04 -28.60 59.86
CA ALA A 171 -48.89 -28.38 61.31
C ALA A 171 -50.24 -28.33 62.03
N ARG A 172 -51.26 -27.67 61.44
CA ARG A 172 -52.64 -27.70 61.97
C ARG A 172 -53.22 -29.11 62.01
N MET A 173 -53.15 -29.85 60.90
CA MET A 173 -53.65 -31.22 60.86
C MET A 173 -52.92 -32.15 61.84
N GLN A 174 -51.62 -31.94 62.06
CA GLN A 174 -50.86 -32.68 63.09
C GLN A 174 -51.35 -32.34 64.50
N ALA A 175 -51.58 -31.06 64.82
CA ALA A 175 -52.14 -30.66 66.10
C ALA A 175 -53.55 -31.24 66.34
N GLU A 176 -54.41 -31.22 65.32
CA GLU A 176 -55.74 -31.83 65.38
C GLU A 176 -55.66 -33.35 65.55
N ALA A 177 -54.73 -34.02 64.87
CA ALA A 177 -54.50 -35.46 65.04
C ALA A 177 -53.96 -35.81 66.43
N GLU A 178 -53.09 -34.99 67.01
CA GLU A 178 -52.60 -35.14 68.38
C GLU A 178 -53.72 -34.93 69.41
N GLU A 179 -54.60 -33.94 69.20
CA GLU A 179 -55.77 -33.70 70.04
C GLU A 179 -56.74 -34.90 69.99
N GLN A 180 -57.04 -35.40 68.78
CA GLN A 180 -57.86 -36.61 68.63
C GLN A 180 -57.21 -37.85 69.25
N ALA A 181 -55.89 -38.02 69.14
CA ALA A 181 -55.17 -39.10 69.81
C ALA A 181 -55.22 -38.97 71.34
N GLY A 182 -55.19 -37.74 71.88
CA GLY A 182 -55.43 -37.44 73.28
C GLY A 182 -56.83 -37.87 73.72
N ILE A 183 -57.86 -37.46 72.97
CA ILE A 183 -59.25 -37.84 73.24
C ILE A 183 -59.45 -39.37 73.19
N ILE A 184 -58.82 -40.05 72.22
CA ILE A 184 -58.88 -41.52 72.14
C ILE A 184 -58.23 -42.15 73.37
N ARG A 185 -57.06 -41.66 73.81
CA ARG A 185 -56.43 -42.13 75.05
C ARG A 185 -57.33 -41.93 76.26
N ASP A 186 -57.95 -40.76 76.39
CA ASP A 186 -58.83 -40.47 77.52
C ASP A 186 -60.05 -41.41 77.51
N LEU A 187 -60.66 -41.66 76.34
CA LEU A 187 -61.74 -42.64 76.16
C LEU A 187 -61.31 -44.09 76.39
N GLU A 188 -60.06 -44.46 76.06
CA GLU A 188 -59.49 -45.78 76.38
C GLU A 188 -59.31 -45.95 77.88
N THR A 189 -58.83 -44.91 78.59
CA THR A 189 -58.73 -44.94 80.06
C THR A 189 -60.10 -45.00 80.74
N GLU A 190 -61.11 -44.29 80.22
CA GLU A 190 -62.49 -44.42 80.70
C GLU A 190 -63.07 -45.83 80.45
N LYS A 191 -62.78 -46.44 79.29
CA LYS A 191 -63.15 -47.83 79.00
C LYS A 191 -62.46 -48.83 79.93
N GLU A 192 -61.19 -48.65 80.25
CA GLU A 192 -60.48 -49.51 81.21
C GLU A 192 -61.04 -49.36 82.63
N ILE A 193 -61.46 -48.15 83.01
CA ILE A 193 -62.13 -47.88 84.29
C ILE A 193 -63.54 -48.51 84.33
N GLN A 194 -64.29 -48.48 83.24
CA GLN A 194 -65.59 -49.18 83.13
C GLN A 194 -65.44 -50.71 83.08
N ALA A 195 -64.45 -51.24 82.36
CA ALA A 195 -64.17 -52.68 82.30
C ALA A 195 -63.63 -53.22 83.64
N GLY A 196 -62.91 -52.40 84.41
CA GLY A 196 -62.53 -52.71 85.79
C GLY A 196 -63.69 -52.64 86.80
N GLY A 197 -64.80 -52.00 86.43
CA GLY A 197 -66.02 -51.92 87.23
C GLY A 197 -66.88 -53.19 87.15
N GLU A 198 -66.97 -53.84 85.99
CA GLU A 198 -67.77 -55.06 85.83
C GLU A 198 -67.11 -56.33 86.43
N VAL A 199 -65.80 -56.33 86.68
CA VAL A 199 -65.09 -57.49 87.24
C VAL A 199 -65.06 -57.49 88.79
N LYS A 200 -65.66 -56.49 89.46
CA LYS A 200 -65.74 -56.42 90.93
C LYS A 200 -67.10 -56.80 91.53
N GLU A 201 -68.09 -57.19 90.74
CA GLU A 201 -69.38 -57.73 91.20
C GLU A 201 -69.69 -59.11 90.58
N LEU A 202 -68.82 -60.10 90.83
CA LEU A 202 -69.14 -61.54 90.83
C LEU A 202 -68.22 -62.23 91.86
#